data_AF-A0A926ZU62-F1
#
_entry.id   AF-A0A926ZU62-F1
#
_cell.length_a   1.000
_cell.length_b   1.000
_cell.length_c   1.000
_cell.angle_alpha   90.00
_cell.angle_beta   90.00
_cell.angle_gamma   90.00
#
_symmetry.space_group_name_H-M   'P 1'
#
loop_
_entity.id
_entity.type
_entity.pdbx_description
1 polymer ?
#
loop_
_entity_poly.entity_id
_entity_poly.type
_entity_poly.pdbx_seq_one_letter_code
_entity_poly.pdbx_strand_id
1 'polypeptide(L)'
;MFVEQFVTMKTDYYPWNTQALIDWLNVEGRKYQSPKDFAVALGVPRATLQLWTRNPLPTITLEQLYALSKYRRCSLDATLQWLEISSMHLDLLANEIAD
;
A
#
# COMPACT_ATOMS: atom_id res chain seq x y z
N MET A 1 34.37 5.72 -17.32
CA MET A 1 33.73 5.60 -15.99
C MET A 1 32.32 6.13 -16.15
N PHE A 2 31.35 5.24 -16.36
CA PHE A 2 29.93 5.62 -16.42
C PHE A 2 29.35 5.30 -15.04
N VAL A 3 28.92 6.33 -14.32
CA VAL A 3 28.23 6.17 -13.05
C VAL A 3 26.77 5.96 -13.42
N GLU A 4 26.33 4.70 -13.41
CA GLU A 4 24.92 4.36 -13.47
C GLU A 4 24.23 5.01 -12.27
N GLN A 5 23.47 6.08 -12.52
CA GLN A 5 22.51 6.60 -11.56
C GLN A 5 21.40 5.56 -11.44
N PHE A 6 21.61 4.59 -10.57
CA PHE A 6 20.51 3.81 -10.03
C PHE A 6 19.66 4.80 -9.23
N VAL A 7 18.60 5.31 -9.87
CA VAL A 7 17.40 5.76 -9.17
C VAL A 7 17.01 4.57 -8.31
N THR A 8 17.48 4.61 -7.07
CA THR A 8 17.11 3.65 -6.07
C THR A 8 15.68 4.05 -5.80
N MET A 9 14.71 3.39 -6.44
CA MET A 9 13.33 3.37 -5.94
C MET A 9 13.48 2.87 -4.50
N LYS A 10 13.67 3.79 -3.56
CA LYS A 10 13.73 3.44 -2.16
C LYS A 10 12.40 2.78 -1.92
N THR A 11 12.45 1.49 -1.63
CA THR A 11 11.29 0.79 -1.14
C THR A 11 11.16 1.24 0.30
N ASP A 12 10.75 2.50 0.49
CA ASP A 12 10.52 3.06 1.82
C ASP A 12 9.31 2.32 2.39
N TYR A 13 9.58 1.70 3.52
CA TYR A 13 8.72 0.73 4.18
C TYR A 13 8.10 1.43 5.39
N TYR A 14 6.84 1.84 5.27
CA TYR A 14 6.19 2.64 6.30
C TYR A 14 5.53 1.77 7.37
N PRO A 15 5.76 2.03 8.66
CA PRO A 15 4.99 1.39 9.74
C PRO A 15 3.53 1.82 9.65
N TRP A 16 2.63 0.84 9.66
CA TRP A 16 1.21 1.03 9.39
C TRP A 16 0.36 0.11 10.27
N ASN A 17 -0.92 0.47 10.49
CA ASN A 17 -1.82 -0.38 11.26
C ASN A 17 -2.24 -1.61 10.43
N THR A 18 -1.50 -2.70 10.61
CA THR A 18 -1.75 -4.00 9.98
C THR A 18 -3.15 -4.53 10.24
N GLN A 19 -3.68 -4.28 11.44
CA GLN A 19 -4.99 -4.75 11.84
C GLN A 19 -6.11 -4.07 11.05
N ALA A 20 -6.00 -2.76 10.81
CA ALA A 20 -6.99 -1.97 10.08
C ALA A 20 -7.15 -2.45 8.61
N LEU A 21 -6.03 -2.71 7.91
CA LEU A 21 -6.10 -3.28 6.56
C LEU A 21 -6.59 -4.71 6.58
N ILE A 22 -6.16 -5.56 7.52
CA ILE A 22 -6.59 -6.96 7.58
C ILE A 22 -8.10 -7.05 7.80
N ASP A 23 -8.64 -6.26 8.72
CA ASP A 23 -10.08 -6.21 9.00
C ASP A 23 -10.83 -5.78 7.73
N TRP A 24 -10.38 -4.72 7.08
CA TRP A 24 -10.96 -4.26 5.83
C TRP A 24 -10.82 -5.26 4.68
N LEU A 25 -9.66 -5.90 4.50
CA LEU A 25 -9.44 -6.93 3.48
C LEU A 25 -10.35 -8.14 3.71
N ASN A 26 -10.64 -8.49 4.96
CA ASN A 26 -11.58 -9.56 5.29
C ASN A 26 -13.03 -9.17 4.99
N VAL A 27 -13.43 -7.93 5.29
CA VAL A 27 -14.79 -7.42 5.02
C VAL A 27 -14.99 -7.23 3.51
N GLU A 28 -14.05 -6.56 2.86
CA GLU A 28 -14.11 -6.22 1.44
C GLU A 28 -13.89 -7.45 0.56
N GLY A 29 -12.96 -8.34 0.96
CA GLY A 29 -12.69 -9.59 0.26
C GLY A 29 -13.89 -10.54 0.22
N ARG A 30 -14.81 -10.46 1.20
CA ARG A 30 -16.09 -11.22 1.18
C ARG A 30 -17.02 -10.80 0.04
N LYS A 31 -16.85 -9.61 -0.53
CA LYS A 31 -17.63 -9.17 -1.70
C LYS A 31 -17.20 -9.88 -2.98
N TYR A 32 -16.05 -10.53 -2.97
CA TYR A 32 -15.48 -11.22 -4.12
C TYR A 32 -15.62 -12.73 -3.96
N GLN A 33 -15.89 -13.40 -5.08
CA GLN A 33 -16.04 -14.86 -5.13
C GLN A 33 -14.70 -15.60 -4.92
N SER A 34 -13.59 -14.91 -5.14
CA SER A 34 -12.24 -15.46 -4.98
C SER A 34 -11.22 -14.39 -4.61
N PRO A 35 -10.19 -14.73 -3.82
CA PRO A 35 -9.11 -13.80 -3.47
C PRO A 35 -8.29 -13.38 -4.69
N LYS A 36 -8.32 -14.15 -5.79
CA LYS A 36 -7.69 -13.77 -7.06
C LYS A 36 -8.40 -12.59 -7.70
N ASP A 37 -9.73 -12.62 -7.78
CA ASP A 37 -10.54 -11.50 -8.27
C ASP A 37 -10.38 -10.26 -7.40
N PHE A 38 -10.30 -10.46 -6.08
CA PHE A 38 -10.05 -9.33 -5.18
C PHE A 38 -8.67 -8.70 -5.41
N ALA A 39 -7.62 -9.49 -5.60
CA ALA A 39 -6.28 -8.98 -5.92
C ALA A 39 -6.26 -8.20 -7.24
N VAL A 40 -6.96 -8.72 -8.27
CA VAL A 40 -7.12 -8.04 -9.57
C VAL A 40 -7.87 -6.72 -9.41
N ALA A 41 -8.97 -6.72 -8.64
CA ALA A 41 -9.75 -5.52 -8.39
C ALA A 41 -8.95 -4.45 -7.65
N LEU A 42 -8.13 -4.86 -6.67
CA LEU A 42 -7.23 -3.97 -5.96
C LEU A 42 -6.08 -3.45 -6.83
N GLY A 43 -5.75 -4.13 -7.93
CA GLY A 43 -4.57 -3.82 -8.74
C GLY A 43 -3.26 -4.23 -8.08
N VAL A 44 -3.28 -5.21 -7.17
CA VAL A 44 -2.07 -5.69 -6.48
C VAL A 44 -1.76 -7.14 -6.85
N PRO A 45 -0.49 -7.57 -6.77
CA PRO A 45 -0.14 -8.97 -6.95
C PRO A 45 -0.88 -9.86 -5.94
N ARG A 46 -1.30 -11.06 -6.38
CA ARG A 46 -1.90 -12.06 -5.47
C ARG A 46 -0.99 -12.37 -4.28
N ALA A 47 0.32 -12.40 -4.50
CA ALA A 47 1.32 -12.61 -3.45
C ALA A 47 1.24 -11.50 -2.38
N THR A 48 1.07 -10.24 -2.80
CA THR A 48 0.88 -9.09 -1.90
C THR A 48 -0.39 -9.21 -1.07
N LEU A 49 -1.51 -9.57 -1.70
CA LEU A 49 -2.77 -9.78 -0.97
C LEU A 49 -2.66 -10.94 0.04
N GLN A 50 -1.98 -12.04 -0.33
CA GLN A 50 -1.71 -13.15 0.58
C GLN A 50 -0.77 -12.77 1.71
N LEU A 51 0.24 -11.94 1.44
CA LEU A 51 1.13 -11.40 2.46
C LEU A 51 0.33 -10.59 3.48
N TRP A 52 -0.48 -9.63 3.04
CA TRP A 52 -1.29 -8.81 3.94
C TRP A 52 -2.26 -9.62 4.80
N THR A 53 -2.80 -10.72 4.29
CA THR A 53 -3.79 -11.53 5.03
C THR A 53 -3.20 -12.62 5.91
N ARG A 54 -2.08 -13.26 5.49
CA ARG A 54 -1.47 -14.38 6.22
C ARG A 54 -0.26 -14.01 7.07
N ASN A 55 0.54 -13.06 6.60
CA ASN A 55 1.75 -12.64 7.28
C ASN A 55 1.96 -11.13 7.05
N PRO A 56 1.13 -10.29 7.67
CA PRO A 56 1.13 -8.86 7.44
C PRO A 56 2.50 -8.32 7.81
N LEU A 57 3.28 -7.92 6.80
CA LEU A 57 4.50 -7.20 7.05
C LEU A 57 4.13 -5.85 7.67
N PRO A 58 4.83 -5.39 8.71
CA PRO A 58 4.59 -4.09 9.35
C PRO A 58 5.02 -2.93 8.45
N THR A 59 5.17 -3.18 7.14
CA THR A 59 5.73 -2.27 6.17
C THR A 59 4.90 -2.34 4.89
N ILE A 60 4.40 -1.19 4.44
CA ILE A 60 3.63 -1.04 3.20
C ILE A 60 4.40 -0.12 2.24
N THR A 61 4.36 -0.42 0.94
CA THR A 61 5.03 0.41 -0.07
C THR A 61 4.12 1.51 -0.59
N LEU A 62 4.70 2.56 -1.20
CA LEU A 62 3.94 3.63 -1.83
C LEU A 62 2.99 3.11 -2.92
N GLU A 63 3.46 2.23 -3.81
CA GLU A 63 2.63 1.64 -4.87
C GLU A 63 1.40 0.93 -4.31
N GLN A 64 1.57 0.25 -3.18
CA GLN A 64 0.49 -0.43 -2.47
C GLN A 64 -0.51 0.57 -1.87
N LEU A 65 -0.03 1.66 -1.29
CA LEU A 65 -0.88 2.75 -0.79
C LEU A 65 -1.66 3.43 -1.92
N TYR A 66 -1.06 3.62 -3.09
CA TYR A 66 -1.73 4.12 -4.28
C TYR A 66 -2.79 3.15 -4.82
N ALA A 67 -2.50 1.86 -4.83
CA ALA A 67 -3.47 0.85 -5.23
C ALA A 67 -4.69 0.86 -4.30
N LEU A 68 -4.46 0.97 -2.99
CA LEU A 68 -5.53 1.08 -1.97
C LEU A 68 -6.34 2.37 -2.12
N SER A 69 -5.69 3.51 -2.31
CA SER A 69 -6.37 4.81 -2.45
C SER A 69 -7.23 4.84 -3.72
N LYS A 70 -6.71 4.32 -4.83
CA LYS A 70 -7.43 4.19 -6.10
C LYS A 70 -8.64 3.27 -6.00
N TYR A 71 -8.49 2.11 -5.34
CA TYR A 71 -9.59 1.18 -5.11
C TYR A 71 -10.68 1.81 -4.23
N ARG A 72 -10.30 2.46 -3.13
CA ARG A 72 -11.23 3.11 -2.20
C ARG A 72 -11.82 4.43 -2.73
N ARG A 73 -11.32 4.93 -3.87
CA ARG A 73 -11.66 6.26 -4.42
C ARG A 73 -11.46 7.39 -3.41
N CYS A 74 -10.43 7.26 -2.57
CA CYS A 74 -10.07 8.25 -1.56
C CYS A 74 -8.70 8.84 -1.91
N SER A 75 -8.42 10.03 -1.37
CA SER A 75 -7.09 10.63 -1.45
C SER A 75 -6.04 9.75 -0.76
N LEU A 76 -4.78 9.86 -1.19
CA LEU A 76 -3.67 9.20 -0.52
C LEU A 76 -3.61 9.58 0.96
N ASP A 77 -3.79 10.87 1.29
CA ASP A 77 -3.86 11.36 2.67
C ASP A 77 -4.93 10.64 3.51
N ALA A 78 -6.16 10.50 3.00
CA ALA A 78 -7.23 9.78 3.68
C ALA A 78 -6.91 8.28 3.85
N THR A 79 -6.15 7.69 2.92
CA THR A 79 -5.69 6.30 3.01
C THR A 79 -4.62 6.14 4.07
N LEU A 80 -3.72 7.11 4.18
CA LEU A 80 -2.67 7.15 5.20
C LEU A 80 -3.24 7.38 6.60
N GLN A 81 -4.16 8.33 6.75
CA GLN A 81 -4.91 8.53 8.00
C GLN A 81 -5.65 7.26 8.42
N TRP A 82 -6.28 6.57 7.47
CA TRP A 82 -6.96 5.31 7.75
C TRP A 82 -6.02 4.18 8.19
N LEU A 83 -4.81 4.14 7.64
CA LEU A 83 -3.76 3.18 8.05
C LEU A 83 -2.94 3.68 9.25
N GLU A 84 -3.35 4.81 9.85
CA GLU A 84 -2.65 5.49 10.94
C GLU A 84 -1.17 5.75 10.65
N ILE A 85 -0.83 5.93 9.38
CA ILE A 85 0.52 6.29 8.95
C ILE A 85 0.70 7.78 9.27
N SER A 86 1.63 8.07 10.17
CA SER A 86 1.90 9.44 10.61
C SER A 86 2.26 10.35 9.43
N SER A 87 1.60 11.50 9.35
CA SER A 87 1.82 12.55 8.35
C SER A 87 3.24 13.11 8.33
N MET A 88 4.06 12.85 9.34
CA MET A 88 5.48 13.21 9.32
C MET A 88 6.26 12.42 8.23
N HIS A 89 5.78 11.23 7.86
CA HIS A 89 6.31 10.46 6.73
C HIS A 89 5.75 10.94 5.37
N LEU A 90 4.70 11.77 5.35
CA LEU A 90 4.14 12.35 4.13
C LEU A 90 5.03 13.42 3.52
N ASP A 91 5.76 14.20 4.32
CA ASP A 91 6.67 15.23 3.82
C ASP A 91 7.83 14.63 3.01
N LEU A 92 8.29 13.44 3.41
CA LEU A 92 9.26 12.64 2.66
C LEU A 92 8.65 12.10 1.35
N LEU A 93 7.40 11.67 1.40
CA LEU A 93 6.67 11.15 0.24
C LEU A 93 6.32 12.22 -0.79
N ALA A 94 5.84 13.37 -0.34
CA ALA A 94 5.49 14.50 -1.20
C ALA A 94 6.72 15.06 -1.93
N ASN A 95 7.91 15.00 -1.30
CA ASN A 95 9.16 15.38 -1.94
C ASN A 95 9.64 14.36 -3.00
N GLU A 96 9.35 13.06 -2.86
CA GLU A 96 9.74 12.06 -3.89
C GLU A 96 8.78 11.99 -5.09
N ILE A 97 7.53 12.46 -4.95
CA ILE A 97 6.56 12.50 -6.06
C ILE A 97 6.73 13.79 -6.90
N ALA A 98 7.45 14.78 -6.37
CA ALA A 98 7.63 16.09 -6.98
C ALA A 98 8.90 16.23 -7.86
N ASP A 99 9.70 15.18 -8.02
CA ASP A 99 10.88 15.12 -8.91
C ASP A 99 10.59 14.34 -10.21
#